data_AF-A0A2X0QWA0-F1
#
_entry.id   AF-A0A2X0QWA0-F1
#
_cell.length_a   1.000
_cell.length_b   1.000
_cell.length_c   1.000
_cell.angle_alpha   90.00
_cell.angle_beta   90.00
_cell.angle_gamma   90.00
#
_symmetry.space_group_name_H-M   'P 1'
#
loop_
_entity.id
_entity.type
_entity.pdbx_description
1 polymer ?
#
loop_
_entity_poly.entity_id
_entity_poly.type
_entity_poly.pdbx_seq_one_letter_code
_entity_poly.pdbx_strand_id
1 'polypeptide(L)'
;MGNNRTPTKISQLSSRALSLAAALPTTETAKIARWLYQYGSLPRGPTIDLDFGPGDDPMAVLGLTPGGKARRKLEATYEATTYPSWISFSLTLTPTLIQAACKLYVSPRPEALATSFPVIAETFVEMKVRSFKVGRGIEGLLRPDKIIAYFDNRSDLDAVVNTLCEKLDGCPAQGVPFTAEAGLDGLLSWGIDPPLNTEALSWRSWITKRLAHEIVKVRPSTGNLAVAAALSGVTALGVNTAQWTADKCTFSGEATS
;
A
#
# COMPACT_ATOMS: atom_id res chain seq x y z
N MET A 1 11.62 -6.94 29.57
CA MET A 1 10.62 -8.00 29.34
C MET A 1 10.11 -7.85 27.91
N GLY A 2 10.60 -8.67 26.99
CA GLY A 2 10.27 -8.58 25.57
C GLY A 2 8.84 -9.03 25.34
N ASN A 3 7.99 -8.14 24.86
CA ASN A 3 6.61 -8.47 24.52
C ASN A 3 6.63 -9.37 23.28
N ASN A 4 6.53 -10.69 23.47
CA ASN A 4 6.41 -11.69 22.40
C ASN A 4 5.04 -11.52 21.72
N ARG A 5 4.87 -10.46 20.93
CA ARG A 5 3.71 -10.29 20.08
C ARG A 5 3.88 -11.20 18.86
N THR A 6 2.86 -12.01 18.59
CA THR A 6 2.77 -12.80 17.37
C THR A 6 3.01 -11.90 16.15
N PRO A 7 3.90 -12.27 15.22
CA PRO A 7 4.15 -11.47 14.03
C PRO A 7 2.86 -11.28 13.22
N THR A 8 2.56 -10.04 12.85
CA THR A 8 1.39 -9.74 12.00
C THR A 8 1.57 -10.34 10.60
N LYS A 9 0.48 -10.51 9.84
CA LYS A 9 0.56 -11.03 8.48
C LYS A 9 1.44 -10.15 7.59
N ILE A 10 1.33 -8.83 7.69
CA ILE A 10 2.17 -7.91 6.92
C ILE A 10 3.65 -8.04 7.32
N SER A 11 3.97 -8.21 8.60
CA SER A 11 5.35 -8.41 9.06
C SER A 11 5.97 -9.71 8.49
N GLN A 12 5.18 -10.78 8.43
CA GLN A 12 5.58 -12.05 7.80
C GLN A 12 5.80 -11.89 6.29
N LEU A 13 4.90 -11.19 5.59
CA LEU A 13 5.02 -10.90 4.16
C LEU A 13 6.30 -10.11 3.85
N SER A 14 6.59 -9.07 4.63
CA SER A 14 7.81 -8.26 4.51
C SER A 14 9.08 -9.07 4.74
N SER A 15 9.08 -9.94 5.75
CA SER A 15 10.23 -10.79 6.08
C SER A 15 10.52 -11.78 4.94
N ARG A 16 9.48 -12.37 4.36
CA ARG A 16 9.60 -13.25 3.18
C ARG A 16 10.11 -12.49 1.96
N ALA A 17 9.60 -11.28 1.71
CA ALA A 17 10.04 -10.42 0.63
C ALA A 17 11.55 -10.12 0.73
N LEU A 18 12.03 -9.74 1.92
CA LEU A 18 13.45 -9.46 2.15
C LEU A 18 14.35 -10.68 1.94
N SER A 19 13.92 -11.84 2.45
CA SER A 19 14.68 -13.08 2.32
C SER A 19 14.86 -13.48 0.85
N LEU A 20 13.79 -13.35 0.05
CA LEU A 20 13.83 -13.62 -1.38
C LEU A 20 14.65 -12.57 -2.14
N ALA A 21 14.49 -11.28 -1.82
CA ALA A 21 15.26 -10.21 -2.45
C ALA A 21 16.77 -10.36 -2.22
N ALA A 22 17.18 -10.77 -1.01
CA ALA A 22 18.57 -11.05 -0.66
C ALA A 22 19.16 -12.22 -1.47
N ALA A 23 18.32 -13.17 -1.90
CA ALA A 23 18.72 -14.34 -2.68
C ALA A 23 18.77 -14.09 -4.21
N LEU A 24 18.30 -12.93 -4.71
CA LEU A 24 18.30 -12.64 -6.15
C LEU A 24 19.74 -12.61 -6.71
N PRO A 25 19.99 -13.01 -7.96
CA PRO A 25 21.32 -12.96 -8.58
C PRO A 25 21.59 -11.62 -9.29
N THR A 26 21.41 -10.47 -8.61
CA THR A 26 21.63 -9.14 -9.23
C THR A 26 22.08 -8.06 -8.26
N THR A 27 23.27 -7.50 -8.44
CA THR A 27 23.83 -6.41 -7.63
C THR A 27 23.21 -5.04 -7.89
N GLU A 28 22.26 -4.94 -8.82
CA GLU A 28 21.66 -3.66 -9.19
C GLU A 28 20.59 -3.24 -8.17
N THR A 29 20.89 -2.23 -7.37
CA THR A 29 19.98 -1.65 -6.36
C THR A 29 18.60 -1.33 -6.93
N ALA A 30 18.54 -0.74 -8.12
CA ALA A 30 17.28 -0.39 -8.77
C ALA A 30 16.41 -1.61 -9.11
N LYS A 31 17.02 -2.73 -9.53
CA LYS A 31 16.29 -3.99 -9.82
C LYS A 31 15.72 -4.58 -8.54
N ILE A 32 16.49 -4.61 -7.46
CA ILE A 32 16.03 -5.10 -6.15
C ILE A 32 14.93 -4.21 -5.58
N ALA A 33 15.08 -2.88 -5.64
CA ALA A 33 14.08 -1.93 -5.15
C ALA A 33 12.75 -2.09 -5.90
N ARG A 34 12.81 -2.23 -7.23
CA ARG A 34 11.62 -2.49 -8.06
C ARG A 34 10.98 -3.83 -7.72
N TRP A 35 11.78 -4.88 -7.54
CA TRP A 35 11.27 -6.21 -7.17
C TRP A 35 10.59 -6.17 -5.79
N LEU A 36 11.22 -5.55 -4.79
CA LEU A 36 10.64 -5.37 -3.45
C LEU A 36 9.34 -4.55 -3.51
N TYR A 37 9.30 -3.50 -4.33
CA TYR A 37 8.10 -2.68 -4.52
C TYR A 37 6.95 -3.47 -5.17
N GLN A 38 7.26 -4.37 -6.10
CA GLN A 38 6.28 -5.20 -6.79
C GLN A 38 5.98 -6.50 -6.04
N TYR A 39 6.70 -6.82 -4.97
CA TYR A 39 6.48 -8.04 -4.21
C TYR A 39 5.04 -8.08 -3.69
N GLY A 40 4.41 -9.24 -3.86
CA GLY A 40 3.01 -9.45 -3.57
C GLY A 40 2.10 -9.28 -4.79
N SER A 41 2.54 -8.66 -5.90
CA SER A 41 1.73 -8.61 -7.13
C SER A 41 1.45 -10.02 -7.64
N LEU A 42 0.20 -10.26 -8.06
CA LEU A 42 -0.17 -11.55 -8.63
C LEU A 42 0.21 -11.61 -10.12
N PRO A 43 0.67 -12.75 -10.63
CA PRO A 43 0.95 -12.90 -12.04
C PRO A 43 -0.36 -12.84 -12.84
N ARG A 44 -0.33 -12.14 -13.97
CA ARG A 44 -1.39 -12.26 -14.96
C ARG A 44 -1.30 -13.64 -15.60
N GLY A 45 -2.42 -14.36 -15.64
CA GLY A 45 -2.50 -15.67 -16.26
C GLY A 45 -3.94 -15.99 -16.66
N PRO A 46 -4.18 -17.16 -17.27
CA PRO A 46 -5.48 -17.49 -17.87
C PRO A 46 -6.66 -17.39 -16.91
N THR A 47 -6.49 -17.80 -15.65
CA THR A 47 -7.54 -17.67 -14.62
C THR A 47 -7.92 -16.22 -14.37
N ILE A 48 -6.94 -15.33 -14.24
CA ILE A 48 -7.18 -13.89 -14.10
C ILE A 48 -7.84 -13.31 -15.35
N ASP A 49 -7.41 -13.71 -16.55
CA ASP A 49 -8.05 -13.23 -17.78
C ASP A 49 -9.52 -13.69 -17.88
N LEU A 50 -9.86 -14.87 -17.34
CA LEU A 50 -11.25 -15.33 -17.24
C LEU A 50 -12.06 -14.55 -16.19
N ASP A 51 -11.49 -14.31 -15.01
CA ASP A 51 -12.16 -13.57 -13.93
C ASP A 51 -12.46 -12.11 -14.31
N PHE A 52 -11.60 -11.50 -15.15
CA PHE A 52 -11.77 -10.13 -15.62
C PHE A 52 -12.41 -10.03 -17.01
N GLY A 53 -12.53 -11.15 -17.74
CA GLY A 53 -13.02 -11.23 -19.11
C GLY A 53 -11.94 -10.90 -20.16
N PRO A 54 -11.64 -11.79 -21.12
CA PRO A 54 -10.66 -11.50 -22.16
C PRO A 54 -11.18 -10.39 -23.10
N GLY A 55 -10.54 -9.22 -23.06
CA GLY A 55 -10.89 -8.06 -23.88
C GLY A 55 -11.88 -7.10 -23.23
N ASP A 56 -12.39 -7.42 -22.04
CA ASP A 56 -13.22 -6.52 -21.25
C ASP A 56 -12.38 -5.40 -20.61
N ASP A 57 -13.01 -4.27 -20.31
CA ASP A 57 -12.38 -3.21 -19.51
C ASP A 57 -12.21 -3.74 -18.08
N PRO A 58 -10.97 -3.95 -17.57
CA PRO A 58 -10.76 -4.47 -16.22
C PRO A 58 -11.40 -3.59 -15.14
N MET A 59 -11.70 -2.32 -15.45
CA MET A 59 -12.41 -1.43 -14.54
C MET A 59 -13.88 -1.79 -14.35
N ALA A 60 -14.46 -2.63 -15.22
CA ALA A 60 -15.83 -3.13 -15.10
C ALA A 60 -16.05 -3.93 -13.82
N VAL A 61 -15.05 -4.72 -13.38
CA VAL A 61 -15.13 -5.47 -12.11
C VAL A 61 -15.36 -4.54 -10.91
N LEU A 62 -14.83 -3.33 -10.98
CA LEU A 62 -14.99 -2.31 -9.93
C LEU A 62 -16.25 -1.46 -10.13
N GLY A 63 -17.01 -1.67 -11.21
CA GLY A 63 -18.08 -0.77 -11.61
C GLY A 63 -17.59 0.64 -11.95
N LEU A 64 -16.34 0.76 -12.42
CA LEU A 64 -15.66 2.02 -12.76
C LEU A 64 -15.65 2.35 -14.27
N THR A 65 -16.30 1.53 -15.09
CA THR A 65 -16.60 1.88 -16.49
C THR A 65 -17.54 3.10 -16.57
N PRO A 66 -17.55 3.85 -17.69
CA PRO A 66 -18.53 4.93 -17.89
C PRO A 66 -19.97 4.47 -17.63
N GLY A 67 -20.70 5.19 -16.78
CA GLY A 67 -22.08 4.81 -16.39
C GLY A 67 -22.19 3.73 -15.31
N GLY A 68 -21.08 3.11 -14.88
CA GLY A 68 -21.04 2.13 -13.81
C GLY A 68 -21.60 2.67 -12.48
N LYS A 69 -22.21 1.79 -11.68
CA LYS A 69 -22.87 2.18 -10.41
C LYS A 69 -21.89 2.80 -9.42
N ALA A 70 -20.72 2.19 -9.22
CA ALA A 70 -19.70 2.71 -8.32
C ALA A 70 -19.14 4.05 -8.83
N ARG A 71 -18.85 4.14 -10.13
CA ARG A 71 -18.39 5.39 -10.74
C ARG A 71 -19.35 6.55 -10.54
N ARG A 72 -20.64 6.37 -10.86
CA ARG A 72 -21.65 7.43 -10.69
C ARG A 72 -21.75 7.91 -9.25
N LYS A 73 -21.69 6.98 -8.28
CA LYS A 73 -21.71 7.32 -6.85
C LYS A 73 -20.47 8.13 -6.46
N LEU A 74 -19.29 7.72 -6.92
CA LEU A 74 -18.04 8.42 -6.64
C LEU A 74 -18.02 9.80 -7.29
N GLU A 75 -18.35 9.91 -8.58
CA GLU A 75 -18.34 11.19 -9.32
C GLU A 75 -19.42 12.18 -8.82
N ALA A 76 -20.44 11.72 -8.08
CA ALA A 76 -21.38 12.60 -7.39
C ALA A 76 -20.77 13.30 -6.15
N THR A 77 -19.63 12.82 -5.64
CA THR A 77 -18.96 13.32 -4.42
C THR A 77 -17.53 13.81 -4.70
N TYR A 78 -16.86 13.20 -5.67
CA TYR A 78 -15.44 13.37 -5.97
C TYR A 78 -15.21 13.87 -7.39
N GLU A 79 -14.20 14.70 -7.56
CA GLU A 79 -13.59 14.92 -8.87
C GLU A 79 -12.68 13.75 -9.23
N ALA A 80 -12.94 13.14 -10.39
CA ALA A 80 -12.18 12.02 -10.90
C ALA A 80 -11.12 12.50 -11.92
N THR A 81 -9.85 12.14 -11.69
CA THR A 81 -8.75 12.37 -12.64
C THR A 81 -8.13 11.05 -13.06
N THR A 82 -7.98 10.83 -14.36
CA THR A 82 -7.42 9.59 -14.91
C THR A 82 -5.97 9.78 -15.33
N TYR A 83 -5.09 8.93 -14.81
CA TYR A 83 -3.68 8.82 -15.17
C TYR A 83 -3.41 7.50 -15.91
N PRO A 84 -2.21 7.29 -16.50
CA PRO A 84 -1.89 6.03 -17.17
C PRO A 84 -2.07 4.78 -16.30
N SER A 85 -1.70 4.83 -15.01
CA SER A 85 -1.76 3.67 -14.10
C SER A 85 -2.71 3.81 -12.92
N TRP A 86 -3.44 4.93 -12.82
CA TRP A 86 -4.30 5.24 -11.68
C TRP A 86 -5.56 5.98 -12.12
N ILE A 87 -6.65 5.79 -11.38
CA ILE A 87 -7.76 6.73 -11.32
C ILE A 87 -7.75 7.35 -9.93
N SER A 88 -7.70 8.67 -9.84
CA SER A 88 -7.72 9.43 -8.59
C SER A 88 -9.09 10.06 -8.39
N PHE A 89 -9.58 10.02 -7.15
CA PHE A 89 -10.83 10.64 -6.72
C PHE A 89 -10.49 11.58 -5.56
N SER A 90 -10.87 12.85 -5.66
CA SER A 90 -10.57 13.87 -4.65
C SER A 90 -11.80 14.72 -4.37
N LEU A 91 -12.06 15.01 -3.09
CA LEU A 91 -13.06 16.01 -2.75
C LEU A 91 -12.60 17.37 -3.28
N THR A 92 -13.53 18.15 -3.82
CA THR A 92 -13.28 19.55 -4.22
C THR A 92 -13.17 20.43 -2.98
N LEU A 93 -12.08 20.27 -2.23
CA LEU A 93 -11.73 21.14 -1.12
C LEU A 93 -10.71 22.18 -1.61
N THR A 94 -10.79 23.41 -1.10
CA THR A 94 -9.79 24.45 -1.34
C THR A 94 -8.41 23.88 -1.01
N PRO A 95 -7.40 24.02 -1.89
CA PRO A 95 -6.12 23.35 -1.72
C PRO A 95 -5.38 23.92 -0.52
N THR A 96 -5.60 23.34 0.66
CA THR A 96 -4.60 23.37 1.70
C THR A 96 -3.46 22.50 1.18
N LEU A 97 -2.31 23.13 0.94
CA LEU A 97 -1.04 22.50 0.53
C LEU A 97 -0.48 21.51 1.59
N ILE A 98 -1.33 21.00 2.47
CA ILE A 98 -0.97 20.10 3.54
C ILE A 98 -0.74 18.73 2.92
N GLN A 99 0.51 18.28 2.98
CA GLN A 99 0.92 16.91 2.71
C GLN A 99 0.05 15.98 3.55
N ALA A 100 -0.56 14.97 2.93
CA ALA A 100 -1.36 13.99 3.65
C ALA A 100 -0.51 13.36 4.76
N ALA A 101 -0.98 13.45 6.00
CA ALA A 101 -0.24 12.96 7.16
C ALA A 101 -0.13 11.43 7.16
N CYS A 102 -1.12 10.73 6.62
CA CYS A 102 -1.09 9.28 6.54
C CYS A 102 -1.90 8.73 5.36
N LYS A 103 -1.62 7.47 5.02
CA LYS A 103 -2.28 6.75 3.94
C LYS A 103 -2.77 5.41 4.43
N LEU A 104 -3.95 5.02 3.97
CA LEU A 104 -4.49 3.68 4.12
C LEU A 104 -4.33 2.93 2.80
N TYR A 105 -3.84 1.69 2.88
CA TYR A 105 -3.82 0.73 1.80
C TYR A 105 -4.91 -0.31 2.04
N VAL A 106 -5.76 -0.52 1.03
CA VAL A 106 -6.80 -1.56 1.05
C VAL A 106 -6.44 -2.60 -0.01
N SER A 107 -6.21 -3.84 0.42
CA SER A 107 -5.56 -4.86 -0.40
C SER A 107 -6.36 -6.17 -0.49
N PRO A 108 -7.62 -6.13 -0.99
CA PRO A 108 -8.36 -7.35 -1.27
C PRO A 108 -7.65 -8.14 -2.37
N ARG A 109 -7.78 -9.46 -2.37
CA ARG A 109 -7.35 -10.29 -3.50
C ARG A 109 -8.22 -9.98 -4.74
N PRO A 110 -7.68 -10.09 -5.97
CA PRO A 110 -8.41 -9.73 -7.18
C PRO A 110 -9.78 -10.38 -7.34
N GLU A 111 -9.91 -11.66 -6.96
CA GLU A 111 -11.18 -12.40 -6.99
C GLU A 111 -12.27 -11.81 -6.08
N ALA A 112 -11.91 -11.02 -5.08
CA ALA A 112 -12.85 -10.35 -4.18
C ALA A 112 -13.15 -8.90 -4.58
N LEU A 113 -12.56 -8.37 -5.66
CA LEU A 113 -12.70 -6.96 -6.02
C LEU A 113 -14.14 -6.58 -6.39
N ALA A 114 -14.85 -7.46 -7.09
CA ALA A 114 -16.23 -7.20 -7.52
C ALA A 114 -17.18 -6.95 -6.34
N THR A 115 -16.97 -7.66 -5.23
CA THR A 115 -17.80 -7.57 -4.02
C THR A 115 -17.26 -6.55 -3.02
N SER A 116 -15.94 -6.46 -2.84
CA SER A 116 -15.34 -5.57 -1.83
C SER A 116 -15.27 -4.11 -2.27
N PHE A 117 -15.02 -3.83 -3.55
CA PHE A 117 -14.83 -2.44 -3.99
C PHE A 117 -16.07 -1.54 -3.80
N PRO A 118 -17.31 -1.98 -4.11
CA PRO A 118 -18.49 -1.16 -3.83
C PRO A 118 -18.61 -0.76 -2.35
N VAL A 119 -18.29 -1.67 -1.43
CA VAL A 119 -18.29 -1.42 0.03
C VAL A 119 -17.21 -0.41 0.42
N ILE A 120 -16.00 -0.55 -0.15
CA ILE A 120 -14.89 0.39 0.06
C ILE A 120 -15.27 1.79 -0.44
N ALA A 121 -15.77 1.89 -1.67
CA ALA A 121 -16.17 3.14 -2.29
C ALA A 121 -17.30 3.83 -1.53
N GLU A 122 -18.32 3.07 -1.09
CA GLU A 122 -19.40 3.57 -0.25
C GLU A 122 -18.89 4.10 1.08
N THR A 123 -18.01 3.35 1.76
CA THR A 123 -17.43 3.79 3.02
C THR A 123 -16.60 5.05 2.85
N PHE A 124 -15.82 5.17 1.77
CA PHE A 124 -15.05 6.39 1.48
C PHE A 124 -15.96 7.61 1.27
N VAL A 125 -17.08 7.46 0.54
CA VAL A 125 -18.09 8.51 0.36
C VAL A 125 -18.74 8.90 1.69
N GLU A 126 -19.24 7.92 2.44
CA GLU A 126 -19.94 8.13 3.72
C GLU A 126 -19.06 8.86 4.73
N MET A 127 -17.79 8.46 4.81
CA MET A 127 -16.81 9.00 5.74
C MET A 127 -16.02 10.19 5.18
N LYS A 128 -16.37 10.67 3.97
CA LYS A 128 -15.76 11.83 3.30
C LYS A 128 -14.22 11.75 3.27
N VAL A 129 -13.68 10.60 2.90
CA VAL A 129 -12.22 10.42 2.72
C VAL A 129 -11.71 11.50 1.75
N ARG A 130 -10.69 12.27 2.14
CA ARG A 130 -10.20 13.45 1.39
C ARG A 130 -9.91 13.14 -0.07
N SER A 131 -9.12 12.11 -0.31
CA SER A 131 -8.85 11.60 -1.64
C SER A 131 -8.39 10.15 -1.59
N PHE A 132 -8.56 9.44 -2.69
CA PHE A 132 -8.04 8.10 -2.85
C PHE A 132 -7.76 7.81 -4.31
N LYS A 133 -7.01 6.75 -4.58
CA LYS A 133 -6.72 6.29 -5.93
C LYS A 133 -6.84 4.78 -6.04
N VAL A 134 -7.17 4.34 -7.24
CA VAL A 134 -7.35 2.95 -7.61
C VAL A 134 -6.47 2.62 -8.81
N GLY A 135 -5.79 1.47 -8.76
CA GLY A 135 -4.96 0.97 -9.85
C GLY A 135 -5.79 0.84 -11.12
N ARG A 136 -5.25 1.32 -12.24
CA ARG A 136 -5.92 1.29 -13.53
C ARG A 136 -5.47 0.09 -14.36
N GLY A 137 -6.44 -0.58 -14.99
CA GLY A 137 -6.21 -1.74 -15.84
C GLY A 137 -5.77 -2.96 -15.05
N ILE A 138 -5.60 -4.09 -15.74
CA ILE A 138 -5.34 -5.37 -15.10
C ILE A 138 -4.08 -5.35 -14.23
N GLU A 139 -2.98 -4.76 -14.73
CA GLU A 139 -1.74 -4.62 -13.97
C GLU A 139 -1.92 -3.80 -12.69
N GLY A 140 -2.78 -2.78 -12.72
CA GLY A 140 -3.11 -1.98 -11.54
C GLY A 140 -3.88 -2.78 -10.49
N LEU A 141 -4.77 -3.67 -10.92
CA LEU A 141 -5.65 -4.47 -10.06
C LEU A 141 -4.97 -5.70 -9.50
N LEU A 142 -3.86 -6.17 -10.09
CA LEU A 142 -3.07 -7.28 -9.56
C LEU A 142 -2.03 -6.85 -8.51
N ARG A 143 -1.81 -5.55 -8.33
CA ARG A 143 -0.86 -5.03 -7.35
C ARG A 143 -1.37 -5.14 -5.92
N PRO A 144 -0.50 -5.32 -4.93
CA PRO A 144 -0.92 -5.30 -3.53
C PRO A 144 -1.44 -3.91 -3.12
N ASP A 145 -0.82 -2.83 -3.60
CA ASP A 145 -1.17 -1.44 -3.26
C ASP A 145 -2.20 -0.83 -4.23
N LYS A 146 -3.19 -1.63 -4.65
CA LYS A 146 -4.17 -1.26 -5.69
C LYS A 146 -5.18 -0.19 -5.29
N ILE A 147 -5.50 -0.03 -4.00
CA ILE A 147 -6.40 1.02 -3.49
C ILE A 147 -5.68 1.75 -2.36
N ILE A 148 -5.55 3.07 -2.49
CA ILE A 148 -4.81 3.90 -1.52
C ILE A 148 -5.65 5.14 -1.21
N ALA A 149 -6.01 5.32 0.06
CA ALA A 149 -6.70 6.50 0.57
C ALA A 149 -5.76 7.39 1.38
N TYR A 150 -6.01 8.70 1.35
CA TYR A 150 -5.16 9.73 1.93
C TYR A 150 -5.93 10.51 3.00
N PHE A 151 -5.28 10.77 4.13
CA PHE A 151 -5.88 11.39 5.30
C PHE A 151 -4.99 12.50 5.86
N ASP A 152 -5.64 13.52 6.41
CA ASP A 152 -4.97 14.66 7.04
C ASP A 152 -4.52 14.34 8.46
N ASN A 153 -5.17 13.39 9.13
CA ASN A 153 -4.83 12.98 10.48
C ASN A 153 -5.12 11.49 10.70
N ARG A 154 -4.54 10.97 11.77
CA ARG A 154 -4.61 9.54 12.11
C ARG A 154 -5.99 9.10 12.61
N SER A 155 -6.73 9.98 13.27
CA SER A 155 -8.05 9.66 13.83
C SER A 155 -9.05 9.30 12.71
N ASP A 156 -9.05 10.07 11.62
CA ASP A 156 -9.94 9.80 10.48
C ASP A 156 -9.58 8.47 9.79
N LEU A 157 -8.28 8.18 9.67
CA LEU A 157 -7.82 6.88 9.16
C LEU A 157 -8.32 5.73 10.05
N ASP A 158 -8.15 5.84 11.36
CA ASP A 158 -8.53 4.78 12.29
C ASP A 158 -10.06 4.54 12.28
N ALA A 159 -10.87 5.60 12.15
CA ALA A 159 -12.32 5.49 11.99
C ALA A 159 -12.71 4.73 10.72
N VAL A 160 -12.05 5.02 9.59
CA VAL A 160 -12.26 4.29 8.33
C VAL A 160 -11.80 2.83 8.45
N VAL A 161 -10.67 2.58 9.10
CA VAL A 161 -10.18 1.21 9.35
C VAL A 161 -11.21 0.40 10.11
N ASN A 162 -11.73 0.92 11.23
CA ASN A 162 -12.72 0.20 12.05
C ASN A 162 -13.97 -0.16 11.22
N THR A 163 -14.48 0.81 10.47
CA THR A 163 -15.67 0.61 9.62
C THR A 163 -15.41 -0.43 8.51
N LEU A 164 -14.24 -0.38 7.87
CA LEU A 164 -13.89 -1.35 6.83
C LEU A 164 -13.62 -2.74 7.39
N CYS A 165 -13.01 -2.87 8.58
CA CYS A 165 -12.82 -4.16 9.25
C CYS A 165 -14.17 -4.86 9.48
N GLU A 166 -15.18 -4.12 9.95
CA GLU A 166 -16.52 -4.67 10.17
C GLU A 166 -17.21 -5.04 8.85
N LYS A 167 -17.20 -4.13 7.86
CA LYS A 167 -17.93 -4.33 6.60
C LYS A 167 -17.27 -5.34 5.64
N LEU A 168 -15.97 -5.62 5.82
CA LEU A 168 -15.18 -6.52 4.97
C LEU A 168 -14.67 -7.73 5.74
N ASP A 169 -15.31 -8.12 6.84
CA ASP A 169 -14.93 -9.32 7.57
C ASP A 169 -14.90 -10.55 6.65
N GLY A 170 -13.86 -11.36 6.79
CA GLY A 170 -13.60 -12.51 5.93
C GLY A 170 -13.17 -12.19 4.49
N CYS A 171 -13.04 -10.92 4.10
CA CYS A 171 -12.55 -10.56 2.77
C CYS A 171 -11.11 -11.05 2.58
N PRO A 172 -10.83 -11.84 1.53
CA PRO A 172 -9.51 -12.42 1.35
C PRO A 172 -8.49 -11.32 1.02
N ALA A 173 -7.42 -11.24 1.82
CA ALA A 173 -6.38 -10.22 1.70
C ALA A 173 -5.17 -10.67 0.87
N GLN A 174 -4.63 -9.75 0.05
CA GLN A 174 -3.35 -9.91 -0.64
C GLN A 174 -2.19 -9.41 0.22
N GLY A 175 -2.41 -8.33 0.98
CA GLY A 175 -1.41 -7.73 1.85
C GLY A 175 -0.40 -6.85 1.12
N VAL A 176 0.03 -5.79 1.80
CA VAL A 176 0.95 -4.78 1.29
C VAL A 176 2.25 -4.86 2.07
N PRO A 177 3.32 -5.46 1.51
CA PRO A 177 4.59 -5.54 2.24
C PRO A 177 5.13 -4.18 2.67
N PHE A 178 5.87 -4.17 3.77
CA PHE A 178 6.56 -3.01 4.30
C PHE A 178 5.62 -1.87 4.71
N THR A 179 4.37 -2.15 5.09
CA THR A 179 3.43 -1.18 5.68
C THR A 179 2.98 -1.65 7.05
N ALA A 180 2.44 -0.74 7.86
CA ALA A 180 1.99 -1.07 9.20
C ALA A 180 0.59 -1.70 9.17
N GLU A 181 0.42 -2.83 9.85
CA GLU A 181 -0.86 -3.54 9.93
C GLU A 181 -1.94 -2.63 10.58
N ALA A 182 -3.17 -2.67 10.05
CA ALA A 182 -4.33 -1.95 10.61
C ALA A 182 -5.49 -2.89 10.98
N GLY A 183 -5.75 -3.92 10.18
CA GLY A 183 -6.90 -4.85 10.35
C GLY A 183 -6.57 -6.23 10.91
N LEU A 184 -5.30 -6.51 11.24
CA LEU A 184 -4.75 -7.79 11.73
C LEU A 184 -4.79 -8.98 10.75
N ASP A 185 -5.51 -8.86 9.64
CA ASP A 185 -5.73 -9.92 8.65
C ASP A 185 -4.97 -9.70 7.33
N GLY A 186 -4.21 -8.61 7.22
CA GLY A 186 -3.48 -8.19 6.03
C GLY A 186 -4.30 -7.38 5.02
N LEU A 187 -5.62 -7.22 5.20
CA LEU A 187 -6.46 -6.48 4.24
C LEU A 187 -6.16 -4.99 4.28
N LEU A 188 -6.02 -4.45 5.50
CA LEU A 188 -5.82 -3.05 5.77
C LEU A 188 -4.44 -2.82 6.38
N SER A 189 -3.69 -1.89 5.80
CA SER A 189 -2.41 -1.45 6.34
C SER A 189 -2.19 0.03 6.04
N TRP A 190 -1.26 0.69 6.73
CA TRP A 190 -1.05 2.12 6.62
C TRP A 190 0.43 2.50 6.54
N GLY A 191 0.67 3.75 6.16
CA GLY A 191 2.01 4.34 6.14
C GLY A 191 1.97 5.85 6.19
N ILE A 192 3.11 6.45 6.51
CA ILE A 192 3.35 7.90 6.50
C ILE A 192 4.47 8.14 5.50
N ASP A 193 4.26 9.08 4.58
CA ASP A 193 5.32 9.40 3.61
C ASP A 193 6.53 10.02 4.31
N PRO A 194 7.74 9.81 3.77
CA PRO A 194 8.90 10.57 4.22
C PRO A 194 8.71 12.08 3.97
N PRO A 195 9.47 12.93 4.66
CA PRO A 195 9.50 14.37 4.39
C PRO A 195 9.81 14.68 2.92
N LEU A 196 9.28 15.82 2.43
CA LEU A 196 9.33 16.23 1.01
C LEU A 196 10.74 16.39 0.42
N ASN A 197 11.77 16.52 1.26
CA ASN A 197 13.17 16.66 0.84
C ASN A 197 13.85 15.32 0.47
N THR A 198 13.10 14.22 0.40
CA THR A 198 13.62 12.90 0.03
C THR A 198 13.32 12.57 -1.43
N GLU A 199 14.20 11.82 -2.11
CA GLU A 199 14.07 11.40 -3.52
C GLU A 199 12.88 10.45 -3.81
N ALA A 200 11.99 10.19 -2.84
CA ALA A 200 10.90 9.24 -2.96
C ALA A 200 9.56 9.88 -2.57
N LEU A 201 8.62 9.86 -3.52
CA LEU A 201 7.29 10.47 -3.41
C LEU A 201 6.27 9.63 -2.62
N SER A 202 6.68 8.46 -2.09
CA SER A 202 5.80 7.62 -1.29
C SER A 202 6.57 6.74 -0.31
N TRP A 203 5.96 6.43 0.83
CA TRP A 203 6.46 5.48 1.83
C TRP A 203 7.01 4.19 1.20
N ARG A 204 6.21 3.48 0.39
CA ARG A 204 6.63 2.22 -0.23
C ARG A 204 7.82 2.39 -1.17
N SER A 205 7.87 3.47 -1.95
CA SER A 205 9.00 3.74 -2.84
C SER A 205 10.26 4.04 -2.04
N TRP A 206 10.13 4.78 -0.95
CA TRP A 206 11.23 5.14 -0.07
C TRP A 206 11.81 3.90 0.63
N ILE A 207 10.97 3.11 1.30
CA ILE A 207 11.42 1.98 2.10
C ILE A 207 12.07 0.90 1.22
N THR A 208 11.52 0.60 0.04
CA THR A 208 12.09 -0.44 -0.83
C THR A 208 13.42 -0.03 -1.44
N LYS A 209 13.62 1.26 -1.76
CA LYS A 209 14.92 1.79 -2.18
C LYS A 209 15.96 1.66 -1.07
N ARG A 210 15.61 2.00 0.17
CA ARG A 210 16.50 1.89 1.34
C ARG A 210 16.87 0.44 1.63
N LEU A 211 15.89 -0.46 1.69
CA LEU A 211 16.12 -1.89 1.89
C LEU A 211 17.02 -2.48 0.79
N ALA A 212 16.76 -2.15 -0.48
CA ALA A 212 17.59 -2.60 -1.59
C ALA A 212 19.05 -2.11 -1.47
N HIS A 213 19.25 -0.84 -1.09
CA HIS A 213 20.57 -0.27 -0.91
C HIS A 213 21.37 -1.01 0.17
N GLU A 214 20.75 -1.30 1.31
CA GLU A 214 21.39 -2.04 2.39
C GLU A 214 21.68 -3.50 2.01
N ILE A 215 20.78 -4.17 1.26
CA ILE A 215 21.02 -5.52 0.74
C ILE A 215 22.27 -5.55 -0.16
N VAL A 216 22.42 -4.57 -1.07
CA VAL A 216 23.54 -4.53 -2.03
C VAL A 216 24.87 -4.25 -1.33
N LYS A 217 24.89 -3.39 -0.32
CA LYS A 217 26.11 -3.05 0.45
C LYS A 217 26.83 -4.26 1.03
N VAL A 218 26.07 -5.26 1.50
CA VAL A 218 26.61 -6.45 2.18
C VAL A 218 26.56 -7.71 1.32
N ARG A 219 26.39 -7.58 0.01
CA ARG A 219 26.22 -8.73 -0.88
C ARG A 219 27.43 -9.65 -1.10
N PRO A 220 28.67 -9.35 -0.64
CA PRO A 220 29.70 -10.39 -0.49
C PRO A 220 29.38 -11.41 0.62
N SER A 221 28.33 -11.19 1.41
CA SER A 221 27.97 -11.97 2.61
C SER A 221 26.75 -12.88 2.39
N THR A 222 26.57 -13.89 3.24
CA THR A 222 25.41 -14.81 3.21
C THR A 222 24.06 -14.07 3.28
N GLY A 223 23.00 -14.61 2.66
CA GLY A 223 21.67 -13.95 2.58
C GLY A 223 21.06 -13.50 3.92
N ASN A 224 21.29 -14.22 5.02
CA ASN A 224 20.81 -13.82 6.35
C ASN A 224 21.46 -12.52 6.84
N LEU A 225 22.73 -12.30 6.52
CA LEU A 225 23.43 -11.05 6.84
C LEU A 225 22.86 -9.87 6.04
N ALA A 226 22.46 -10.10 4.79
CA ALA A 226 21.81 -9.08 3.97
C ALA A 226 20.45 -8.64 4.53
N VAL A 227 19.63 -9.59 5.00
CA VAL A 227 18.36 -9.26 5.66
C VAL A 227 18.60 -8.48 6.95
N ALA A 228 19.52 -8.94 7.81
CA ALA A 228 19.84 -8.27 9.07
C ALA A 228 20.40 -6.85 8.86
N ALA A 229 21.26 -6.65 7.87
CA ALA A 229 21.78 -5.35 7.49
C ALA A 229 20.67 -4.42 6.98
N ALA A 230 19.77 -4.94 6.15
CA ALA A 230 18.64 -4.16 5.64
C ALA A 230 17.70 -3.68 6.74
N LEU A 231 17.35 -4.57 7.67
CA LEU A 231 16.50 -4.23 8.82
C LEU A 231 17.20 -3.22 9.74
N SER A 232 18.47 -3.47 10.09
CA SER A 232 19.25 -2.55 10.93
C SER A 232 19.37 -1.16 10.29
N GLY A 233 19.65 -1.10 8.99
CA GLY A 233 19.85 0.14 8.26
C GLY A 233 18.59 1.00 8.20
N VAL A 234 17.41 0.42 8.01
CA VAL A 234 16.15 1.20 8.05
C VAL A 234 15.69 1.51 9.47
N THR A 235 16.02 0.65 10.46
CA THR A 235 15.77 0.95 11.87
C THR A 235 16.59 2.14 12.36
N ALA A 236 17.84 2.27 11.90
CA ALA A 236 18.65 3.46 12.15
C ALA A 236 18.05 4.77 11.57
N LEU A 237 17.11 4.65 10.61
CA LEU A 237 16.35 5.76 10.03
C LEU A 237 15.00 6.00 10.72
N GLY A 238 14.78 5.44 11.91
CA GLY A 238 13.54 5.62 12.68
C GLY A 238 12.37 4.72 12.24
N VAL A 239 12.64 3.61 11.53
CA VAL A 239 11.60 2.63 11.18
C VAL A 239 11.56 1.49 12.18
N ASN A 240 10.42 1.30 12.84
CA ASN A 240 10.14 0.07 13.58
C ASN A 240 9.86 -1.05 12.58
N THR A 241 10.83 -1.93 12.33
CA THR A 241 10.72 -3.00 11.33
C THR A 241 9.85 -4.18 11.74
N ALA A 242 9.54 -4.32 13.04
CA ALA A 242 8.60 -5.33 13.51
C ALA A 242 7.15 -4.98 13.13
N GLN A 243 6.83 -3.69 13.15
CA GLN A 243 5.48 -3.15 12.88
C GLN A 243 5.40 -2.34 11.58
N TRP A 244 6.53 -2.11 10.90
CA TRP A 244 6.66 -1.25 9.72
C TRP A 244 6.09 0.16 9.89
N THR A 245 6.21 0.71 11.10
CA THR A 245 5.80 2.09 11.42
C THR A 245 7.01 3.02 11.39
N ALA A 246 6.83 4.22 10.83
CA ALA A 246 7.80 5.29 10.97
C ALA A 246 7.65 5.99 12.34
N ASP A 247 8.78 6.40 12.93
CA ASP A 247 8.79 7.32 14.05
C ASP A 247 8.28 8.70 13.61
N LYS A 248 7.24 9.19 14.30
CA LYS A 248 6.62 10.48 13.97
C LYS A 248 7.64 11.61 14.03
N CYS A 249 8.50 11.67 15.05
CA CYS A 249 9.48 12.76 15.17
C CYS A 249 10.46 12.83 13.99
N THR A 250 10.75 11.69 13.37
CA THR A 250 11.65 11.63 12.20
C THR A 250 10.93 12.00 10.90
N PHE A 251 9.61 11.80 10.81
CA PHE A 251 8.84 11.91 9.56
C PHE A 251 7.85 13.08 9.51
N SER A 252 7.44 13.66 10.65
CA SER A 252 6.57 14.84 10.71
C SER A 252 7.32 16.17 10.56
N GLY A 253 8.65 16.16 10.58
CA GLY A 253 9.46 17.38 10.59
C GLY A 253 9.30 18.22 11.86
N GLU A 254 8.61 17.71 12.88
CA GLU A 254 8.55 18.32 14.20
C GLU A 254 9.91 18.08 14.89
N ALA A 255 10.71 19.14 14.97
CA ALA A 255 11.92 19.13 15.77
C ALA A 255 11.55 18.72 17.21
N THR A 256 12.23 17.69 17.72
CA THR A 256 12.23 17.38 19.15
C THR A 256 12.57 18.65 19.92
N SER A 257 11.57 19.18 20.62
CA SER A 257 11.71 20.34 21.51
C SER A 257 12.36 19.90 22.82
#